data_AF-A0A4U7CAE3-F1
#
_entry.id   AF-A0A4U7CAE3-F1
#
_cell.length_a   1.000
_cell.length_b   1.000
_cell.length_c   1.000
_cell.angle_alpha   90.00
_cell.angle_beta   90.00
_cell.angle_gamma   90.00
#
_symmetry.space_group_name_H-M   'P 1'
#
loop_
_entity.id
_entity.type
_entity.pdbx_description
1 polymer ?
#
loop_
_entity_poly.entity_id
_entity_poly.type
_entity_poly.pdbx_seq_one_letter_code
_entity_poly.pdbx_strand_id
1 'polypeptide(L)'
;RLYTNYHRAENQLHFQQAYWFGNAVEGLAASVLRESLAGSETVNLSQAWAEPARTFPLDGGEVSGHLQDASACFNLNSLQLRGVKVGGATPYEVTVLRALVGQYVEDSYQADVIAQASRDFIDENNQLDQSLGAEDAHYESVQPAYVTADALLADVSEWRAVRG
;
A
#
# COMPACT_ATOMS: atom_id res chain seq x y z
N ARG A 1 39.56 10.68 -15.21
CA ARG A 1 39.53 10.50 -13.73
C ARG A 1 38.97 11.75 -13.02
N LEU A 2 39.58 12.94 -13.17
CA LEU A 2 39.03 14.19 -12.59
C LEU A 2 37.61 14.52 -13.07
N TYR A 3 37.37 14.44 -14.39
CA TYR A 3 36.05 14.70 -14.99
C TYR A 3 34.94 13.79 -14.44
N THR A 4 35.20 12.47 -14.34
CA THR A 4 34.25 11.51 -13.77
C THR A 4 33.93 11.79 -12.30
N ASN A 5 34.93 12.21 -11.52
CA ASN A 5 34.73 12.56 -10.11
C ASN A 5 33.91 13.85 -9.96
N TYR A 6 34.08 14.83 -10.86
CA TYR A 6 33.29 16.04 -10.91
C TYR A 6 31.80 15.73 -11.15
N HIS A 7 31.49 14.98 -12.22
CA HIS A 7 30.12 14.57 -12.53
C HIS A 7 29.45 13.77 -11.41
N ARG A 8 30.21 12.90 -10.73
CA ARG A 8 29.69 12.16 -9.58
C ARG A 8 29.32 13.09 -8.42
N ALA A 9 30.18 14.06 -8.10
CA ALA A 9 29.92 15.02 -7.03
C ALA A 9 28.72 15.91 -7.36
N GLU A 10 28.64 16.38 -8.59
CA GLU A 10 27.50 17.16 -9.09
C GLU A 10 26.19 16.39 -9.00
N ASN A 11 26.14 15.15 -9.50
CA ASN A 11 24.96 14.29 -9.40
C ASN A 11 24.55 14.02 -7.95
N GLN A 12 25.51 13.87 -7.04
CA GLN A 12 25.23 13.68 -5.62
C GLN A 12 24.61 14.95 -4.99
N LEU A 13 25.09 16.14 -5.36
CA LEU A 13 24.51 17.41 -4.93
C LEU A 13 23.09 17.58 -5.47
N HIS A 14 22.87 17.31 -6.76
CA HIS A 14 21.53 17.40 -7.37
C HIS A 14 20.55 16.42 -6.72
N PHE A 15 20.99 15.19 -6.41
CA PHE A 15 20.14 14.22 -5.70
C PHE A 15 19.76 14.69 -4.29
N GLN A 16 20.71 15.25 -3.54
CA GLN A 16 20.43 15.82 -2.22
C GLN A 16 19.47 17.01 -2.32
N GLN A 17 19.65 17.87 -3.33
CA GLN A 17 18.77 18.99 -3.57
C GLN A 17 17.33 18.52 -3.87
N ALA A 18 17.17 17.51 -4.74
CA ALA A 18 15.88 16.91 -5.04
C ALA A 18 15.20 16.30 -3.79
N TYR A 19 15.98 15.63 -2.92
CA TYR A 19 15.48 15.12 -1.64
C TYR A 19 14.95 16.25 -0.74
N TRP A 20 15.68 17.36 -0.62
CA TRP A 20 15.23 18.51 0.17
C TRP A 20 14.00 19.20 -0.43
N PHE A 21 13.91 19.28 -1.76
CA PHE A 21 12.70 19.75 -2.43
C PHE A 21 11.50 18.84 -2.16
N GLY A 22 11.69 17.51 -2.15
CA GLY A 22 10.64 16.56 -1.75
C GLY A 22 10.10 16.85 -0.35
N ASN A 23 10.98 16.98 0.65
CA ASN A 23 10.58 17.33 2.03
C ASN A 23 9.85 18.68 2.11
N ALA A 24 10.29 19.68 1.34
CA ALA A 24 9.64 20.99 1.31
C ALA A 24 8.21 20.90 0.72
N VAL A 25 8.03 20.11 -0.34
CA VAL A 25 6.72 19.87 -0.96
C VAL A 25 5.79 19.10 -0.03
N GLU A 26 6.28 18.13 0.74
CA GLU A 26 5.50 17.45 1.78
C GLU A 26 5.05 18.43 2.88
N GLY A 27 5.93 19.34 3.31
CA GLY A 27 5.58 20.40 4.26
C GLY A 27 4.49 21.35 3.73
N LEU A 28 4.55 21.70 2.45
CA LEU A 28 3.53 22.49 1.77
C LEU A 28 2.19 21.72 1.69
N ALA A 29 2.23 20.46 1.27
CA ALA A 29 1.08 19.57 1.22
C ALA A 29 0.38 19.47 2.58
N ALA A 30 1.13 19.31 3.67
CA ALA A 30 0.60 19.27 5.03
C ALA A 30 -0.05 20.60 5.45
N SER A 31 0.42 21.74 4.94
CA SER A 31 -0.24 23.04 5.15
C SER A 31 -1.55 23.15 4.38
N VAL A 32 -1.55 22.74 3.11
CA VAL A 32 -2.75 22.71 2.26
C VAL A 32 -3.83 21.82 2.86
N LEU A 33 -3.48 20.63 3.36
CA LEU A 33 -4.43 19.74 4.01
C LEU A 33 -5.03 20.36 5.27
N ARG A 34 -4.21 20.96 6.14
CA ARG A 34 -4.69 21.62 7.38
C ARG A 34 -5.66 22.76 7.08
N GLU A 35 -5.38 23.58 6.07
CA GLU A 35 -6.23 24.70 5.69
C GLU A 35 -7.51 24.23 4.98
N SER A 36 -7.39 23.32 4.02
CA SER A 36 -8.52 22.84 3.21
C SER A 36 -9.53 21.99 3.98
N LEU A 37 -9.11 21.33 5.06
CA LEU A 37 -9.97 20.53 5.93
C LEU A 37 -10.46 21.31 7.16
N ALA A 38 -10.01 22.55 7.36
CA ALA A 38 -10.39 23.35 8.53
C ALA A 38 -11.91 23.59 8.58
N GLY A 39 -12.54 23.19 9.68
CA GLY A 39 -13.98 23.34 9.88
C GLY A 39 -14.85 22.40 9.05
N SER A 40 -14.26 21.38 8.39
CA SER A 40 -15.00 20.36 7.68
C SER A 40 -15.19 19.10 8.52
N GLU A 41 -16.40 18.54 8.50
CA GLU A 41 -16.73 17.26 9.16
C GLU A 41 -16.61 16.06 8.21
N THR A 42 -16.34 16.29 6.92
CA THR A 42 -16.26 15.25 5.89
C THR A 42 -15.04 15.45 5.00
N VAL A 43 -14.57 14.38 4.37
CA VAL A 43 -13.50 14.42 3.35
C VAL A 43 -14.11 14.03 2.01
N ASN A 44 -13.96 14.89 1.01
CA ASN A 44 -14.50 14.65 -0.33
C ASN A 44 -13.77 15.48 -1.41
N LEU A 45 -14.02 15.14 -2.68
CA LEU A 45 -13.31 15.71 -3.83
C LEU A 45 -13.70 17.17 -4.18
N SER A 46 -14.64 17.80 -3.46
CA SER A 46 -14.95 19.23 -3.65
C SER A 46 -14.04 20.17 -2.86
N GLN A 47 -13.19 19.61 -1.99
CA GLN A 47 -12.27 20.36 -1.15
C GLN A 47 -10.99 20.74 -1.91
N ALA A 48 -10.35 21.83 -1.50
CA ALA A 48 -9.19 22.40 -2.21
C ALA A 48 -7.95 21.47 -2.27
N TRP A 49 -7.83 20.49 -1.36
CA TRP A 49 -6.74 19.51 -1.45
C TRP A 49 -6.87 18.57 -2.66
N ALA A 50 -8.10 18.32 -3.14
CA ALA A 50 -8.40 17.35 -4.18
C ALA A 50 -8.23 17.91 -5.61
N GLU A 51 -7.52 19.03 -5.74
CA GLU A 51 -7.21 19.62 -7.03
C GLU A 51 -6.22 18.75 -7.85
N PRO A 52 -6.23 18.87 -9.18
CA PRO A 52 -5.26 18.19 -10.05
C PRO A 52 -3.80 18.53 -9.70
N ALA A 53 -2.87 17.75 -10.25
CA ALA A 53 -1.45 17.93 -10.02
C ALA A 53 -1.01 19.38 -10.27
N ARG A 54 -0.33 19.97 -9.28
CA ARG A 54 0.23 21.32 -9.34
C ARG A 54 1.73 21.23 -9.60
N THR A 55 2.22 22.10 -10.47
CA THR A 55 3.65 22.19 -10.79
C THR A 55 4.24 23.49 -10.26
N PHE A 56 5.33 23.41 -9.50
CA PHE A 56 6.06 24.55 -8.96
C PHE A 56 7.46 24.62 -9.60
N PRO A 57 7.87 25.78 -10.13
CA PRO A 57 9.22 25.96 -10.64
C PRO A 57 10.21 26.02 -9.47
N LEU A 58 11.39 25.43 -9.67
CA LEU A 58 12.50 25.38 -8.71
C LEU A 58 13.80 25.81 -9.39
N ASP A 59 14.80 26.19 -8.60
CA ASP A 59 16.14 26.41 -9.12
C ASP A 59 16.73 25.09 -9.62
N GLY A 60 16.86 24.96 -10.94
CA GLY A 60 17.39 23.76 -11.59
C GLY A 60 16.36 22.69 -11.94
N GLY A 61 15.05 22.98 -11.83
CA GLY A 61 14.01 22.03 -12.24
C GLY A 61 12.59 22.47 -11.91
N GLU A 62 11.70 21.50 -11.81
CA GLU A 62 10.32 21.68 -11.37
C GLU A 62 9.91 20.52 -10.47
N VAL A 63 8.91 20.75 -9.62
CA VAL A 63 8.25 19.70 -8.85
C VAL A 63 6.78 19.67 -9.19
N SER A 64 6.25 18.48 -9.45
CA SER A 64 4.83 18.26 -9.71
C SER A 64 4.30 17.19 -8.78
N GLY A 65 3.08 17.36 -8.30
CA GLY A 65 2.43 16.38 -7.43
C GLY A 65 0.96 16.68 -7.22
N HIS A 66 0.23 15.66 -6.78
CA HIS A 66 -1.19 15.73 -6.40
C HIS A 66 -1.39 15.00 -5.07
N LEU A 67 -2.50 15.30 -4.40
CA LEU A 67 -2.91 14.63 -3.17
C LEU A 67 -3.96 13.57 -3.47
N GLN A 68 -3.94 12.47 -2.71
CA GLN A 68 -4.94 11.41 -2.78
C GLN A 68 -5.35 11.02 -1.36
N ASP A 69 -6.62 10.67 -1.21
CA ASP A 69 -7.13 10.11 0.04
C ASP A 69 -6.72 8.63 0.14
N ALA A 70 -5.85 8.32 1.10
CA ALA A 70 -5.38 6.96 1.35
C ALA A 70 -6.48 6.02 1.87
N SER A 71 -7.64 6.56 2.30
CA SER A 71 -8.81 5.77 2.71
C SER A 71 -9.78 5.47 1.57
N ALA A 72 -9.56 6.02 0.37
CA ALA A 72 -10.41 5.79 -0.81
C ALA A 72 -10.18 4.43 -1.50
N CYS A 73 -9.66 3.44 -0.78
CA CYS A 73 -9.42 2.08 -1.27
C CYS A 73 -9.80 1.03 -0.21
N PHE A 74 -9.87 -0.23 -0.60
CA PHE A 74 -10.03 -1.33 0.34
C PHE A 74 -8.75 -1.51 1.17
N ASN A 75 -8.84 -1.33 2.48
CA ASN A 75 -7.71 -1.54 3.38
C ASN A 75 -7.46 -3.03 3.63
N LEU A 76 -6.39 -3.59 3.04
CA LEU A 76 -5.99 -4.99 3.24
C LEU A 76 -5.77 -5.34 4.72
N ASN A 77 -5.29 -4.39 5.51
CA ASN A 77 -5.06 -4.57 6.95
C ASN A 77 -6.35 -4.75 7.76
N SER A 78 -7.53 -4.58 7.15
CA SER A 78 -8.80 -4.99 7.75
C SER A 78 -8.94 -6.52 7.92
N LEU A 79 -8.10 -7.32 7.25
CA LEU A 79 -8.17 -8.79 7.26
C LEU A 79 -7.58 -9.44 8.52
N GLN A 80 -6.82 -8.71 9.34
CA GLN A 80 -6.16 -9.26 10.54
C GLN A 80 -7.15 -9.84 11.57
N LEU A 81 -8.41 -9.38 11.55
CA LEU A 81 -9.58 -9.90 12.28
C LEU A 81 -9.29 -10.87 13.44
N ARG A 82 -9.33 -10.37 14.67
CA ARG A 82 -9.08 -11.19 15.87
C ARG A 82 -10.29 -12.05 16.27
N GLY A 83 -10.03 -13.27 16.71
CA GLY A 83 -11.02 -14.14 17.37
C GLY A 83 -12.00 -14.84 16.43
N VAL A 84 -11.67 -14.93 15.15
CA VAL A 84 -12.41 -15.76 14.20
C VAL A 84 -12.18 -17.23 14.56
N LYS A 85 -13.23 -18.04 14.42
CA LYS A 85 -13.16 -19.47 14.72
C LYS A 85 -12.66 -20.23 13.49
N VAL A 86 -11.66 -21.06 13.67
CA VAL A 86 -11.22 -22.06 12.68
C VAL A 86 -12.42 -22.90 12.22
N GLY A 87 -12.60 -23.03 10.91
CA GLY A 87 -13.74 -23.73 10.29
C GLY A 87 -15.09 -23.03 10.47
N GLY A 88 -15.09 -21.76 10.91
CA GLY A 88 -16.27 -20.90 10.98
C GLY A 88 -16.68 -20.32 9.63
N ALA A 89 -17.68 -19.45 9.65
CA ALA A 89 -18.06 -18.69 8.45
C ALA A 89 -16.93 -17.77 8.00
N THR A 90 -16.75 -17.64 6.69
CA THR A 90 -15.80 -16.69 6.10
C THR A 90 -16.14 -15.26 6.55
N PRO A 91 -15.16 -14.50 7.08
CA PRO A 91 -15.41 -13.12 7.47
C PRO A 91 -15.89 -12.23 6.33
N TYR A 92 -16.55 -11.13 6.69
CA TYR A 92 -17.12 -10.20 5.73
C TYR A 92 -16.04 -9.55 4.85
N GLU A 93 -14.93 -9.14 5.45
CA GLU A 93 -13.78 -8.49 4.81
C GLU A 93 -13.15 -9.40 3.74
N VAL A 94 -13.02 -10.69 4.04
CA VAL A 94 -12.54 -11.71 3.08
C VAL A 94 -13.52 -11.85 1.92
N THR A 95 -14.83 -11.83 2.19
CA THR A 95 -15.87 -11.90 1.17
C THR A 95 -15.86 -10.67 0.25
N VAL A 96 -15.60 -9.48 0.82
CA VAL A 96 -15.43 -8.24 0.06
C VAL A 96 -14.17 -8.30 -0.81
N LEU A 97 -13.03 -8.70 -0.24
CA LEU A 97 -11.79 -8.84 -1.01
C LEU A 97 -11.96 -9.82 -2.18
N ARG A 98 -12.57 -10.99 -1.93
CA ARG A 98 -12.89 -11.97 -2.97
C ARG A 98 -13.71 -11.34 -4.10
N ALA A 99 -14.75 -10.57 -3.76
CA ALA A 99 -15.61 -9.92 -4.75
C ALA A 99 -14.86 -8.86 -5.57
N LEU A 100 -13.93 -8.12 -4.94
CA LEU A 100 -13.07 -7.13 -5.60
C LEU A 100 -12.06 -7.81 -6.54
N VAL A 101 -11.37 -8.84 -6.07
CA VAL A 101 -10.42 -9.64 -6.88
C VAL A 101 -11.14 -10.30 -8.05
N GLY A 102 -12.35 -10.81 -7.83
CA GLY A 102 -13.17 -11.42 -8.89
C GLY A 102 -13.62 -10.45 -10.00
N GLN A 103 -13.44 -9.12 -9.85
CA GLN A 103 -13.60 -8.18 -10.96
C GLN A 103 -12.43 -8.21 -11.95
N TYR A 104 -11.28 -8.72 -11.53
CA TYR A 104 -10.03 -8.72 -12.29
C TYR A 104 -9.50 -10.14 -12.57
N VAL A 105 -9.95 -11.13 -11.82
CA VAL A 105 -9.58 -12.54 -11.96
C VAL A 105 -10.80 -13.33 -12.40
N GLU A 106 -10.78 -13.84 -13.63
CA GLU A 106 -11.91 -14.59 -14.22
C GLU A 106 -12.16 -15.93 -13.51
N ASP A 107 -11.11 -16.56 -12.98
CA ASP A 107 -11.23 -17.82 -12.25
C ASP A 107 -11.67 -17.57 -10.80
N SER A 108 -12.92 -17.91 -10.52
CA SER A 108 -13.49 -17.82 -9.17
C SER A 108 -12.69 -18.59 -8.11
N TYR A 109 -12.05 -19.71 -8.49
CA TYR A 109 -11.21 -20.47 -7.57
C TYR A 109 -9.95 -19.68 -7.19
N GLN A 110 -9.32 -18.98 -8.14
CA GLN A 110 -8.17 -18.14 -7.84
C GLN A 110 -8.55 -16.92 -7.00
N ALA A 111 -9.71 -16.31 -7.25
CA ALA A 111 -10.20 -15.23 -6.38
C ALA A 111 -10.42 -15.71 -4.93
N ASP A 112 -10.90 -16.94 -4.75
CA ASP A 112 -11.04 -17.58 -3.44
C ASP A 112 -9.68 -17.85 -2.78
N VAL A 113 -8.69 -18.36 -3.52
CA VAL A 113 -7.33 -18.59 -3.04
C VAL A 113 -6.69 -17.28 -2.59
N ILE A 114 -6.71 -16.25 -3.44
CA ILE A 114 -6.11 -14.94 -3.13
C ILE A 114 -6.73 -14.36 -1.85
N ALA A 115 -8.07 -14.36 -1.75
CA ALA A 115 -8.74 -13.76 -0.61
C ALA A 115 -8.47 -14.50 0.71
N GLN A 116 -8.46 -15.84 0.70
CA GLN A 116 -8.18 -16.63 1.90
C GLN A 116 -6.70 -16.56 2.27
N ALA A 117 -5.78 -16.72 1.32
CA ALA A 117 -4.34 -16.59 1.57
C ALA A 117 -3.94 -15.19 2.04
N SER A 118 -4.63 -14.14 1.57
CA SER A 118 -4.38 -12.76 2.04
C SER A 118 -4.70 -12.59 3.51
N ARG A 119 -5.68 -13.33 4.02
CA ARG A 119 -6.04 -13.28 5.43
C ARG A 119 -5.00 -13.99 6.28
N ASP A 120 -4.69 -15.23 5.96
CA ASP A 120 -3.69 -16.02 6.68
C ASP A 120 -2.33 -15.31 6.68
N PHE A 121 -1.97 -14.64 5.58
CA PHE A 121 -0.72 -13.86 5.54
C PHE A 121 -0.67 -12.67 6.52
N ILE A 122 -1.82 -12.12 6.93
CA ILE A 122 -1.95 -10.86 7.69
C ILE A 122 -2.41 -11.09 9.15
N ASP A 123 -3.16 -12.16 9.41
CA ASP A 123 -3.65 -12.45 10.75
C ASP A 123 -2.49 -12.81 11.70
N GLU A 124 -2.74 -12.87 13.02
CA GLU A 124 -1.66 -12.95 14.02
C GLU A 124 -1.26 -14.38 14.37
N ASN A 125 -1.59 -15.37 13.53
CA ASN A 125 -1.36 -16.77 13.85
C ASN A 125 -0.95 -17.59 12.62
N ASN A 126 -0.45 -18.80 12.87
CA ASN A 126 0.05 -19.71 11.83
C ASN A 126 -0.90 -20.92 11.71
N GLN A 127 -2.21 -20.66 11.58
CA GLN A 127 -3.24 -21.68 11.45
C GLN A 127 -4.17 -21.35 10.29
N LEU A 128 -4.28 -22.32 9.37
CA LEU A 128 -5.25 -22.26 8.28
C LEU A 128 -6.68 -22.18 8.82
N ASP A 129 -7.31 -21.03 8.63
CA ASP A 129 -8.71 -20.84 9.00
C ASP A 129 -9.69 -21.49 8.02
N GLN A 130 -9.28 -21.56 6.76
CA GLN A 130 -10.06 -22.09 5.64
C GLN A 130 -9.17 -22.94 4.72
N SER A 131 -9.79 -23.83 3.93
CA SER A 131 -9.05 -24.83 3.15
C SER A 131 -8.21 -24.28 1.99
N LEU A 132 -8.50 -23.08 1.49
CA LEU A 132 -7.75 -22.46 0.38
C LEU A 132 -6.73 -21.42 0.85
N GLY A 133 -6.59 -21.27 2.17
CA GLY A 133 -5.59 -20.46 2.83
C GLY A 133 -4.15 -20.89 2.56
N ALA A 134 -3.21 -20.12 3.09
CA ALA A 134 -1.78 -20.38 2.99
C ALA A 134 -1.03 -19.74 4.16
N GLU A 135 -0.26 -20.57 4.84
CA GLU A 135 0.55 -20.24 6.01
C GLU A 135 2.03 -20.58 5.73
N ASP A 136 2.89 -20.51 6.75
CA ASP A 136 4.33 -20.79 6.64
C ASP A 136 4.66 -22.04 5.82
N ALA A 137 3.96 -23.14 6.04
CA ALA A 137 4.21 -24.39 5.32
C ALA A 137 4.09 -24.24 3.78
N HIS A 138 3.25 -23.32 3.30
CA HIS A 138 3.17 -22.98 1.89
C HIS A 138 4.35 -22.11 1.46
N TYR A 139 4.61 -21.01 2.17
CA TYR A 139 5.62 -20.03 1.77
C TYR A 139 7.07 -20.52 1.94
N GLU A 140 7.31 -21.46 2.86
CA GLU A 140 8.60 -22.14 2.98
C GLU A 140 8.86 -23.09 1.80
N SER A 141 7.81 -23.50 1.08
CA SER A 141 7.90 -24.42 -0.05
C SER A 141 8.17 -23.73 -1.39
N VAL A 142 8.00 -22.40 -1.48
CA VAL A 142 8.27 -21.63 -2.70
C VAL A 142 9.73 -21.17 -2.77
N GLN A 143 10.16 -20.63 -3.92
CA GLN A 143 11.53 -20.18 -4.12
C GLN A 143 11.58 -18.71 -4.59
N PRO A 144 12.26 -17.81 -3.84
CA PRO A 144 12.91 -18.04 -2.54
C PRO A 144 11.89 -18.38 -1.46
N ALA A 145 12.31 -19.18 -0.46
CA ALA A 145 11.46 -19.53 0.68
C ALA A 145 11.33 -18.34 1.64
N TYR A 146 10.14 -18.15 2.18
CA TYR A 146 9.81 -17.15 3.20
C TYR A 146 8.66 -17.65 4.09
N VAL A 147 8.23 -16.82 5.03
CA VAL A 147 7.15 -17.11 6.00
C VAL A 147 6.03 -16.08 5.82
N THR A 148 4.86 -16.36 6.37
CA THR A 148 3.80 -15.34 6.49
C THR A 148 4.31 -14.14 7.29
N ALA A 149 3.66 -12.99 7.11
CA ALA A 149 4.01 -11.81 7.91
C ALA A 149 3.53 -11.95 9.36
N ASP A 150 2.43 -12.68 9.57
CA ASP A 150 1.67 -12.78 10.82
C ASP A 150 1.40 -11.41 11.47
N ALA A 151 1.21 -10.40 10.62
CA ALA A 151 1.18 -9.00 10.97
C ALA A 151 0.53 -8.14 9.88
N LEU A 152 0.21 -6.90 10.25
CA LEU A 152 -0.22 -5.89 9.29
C LEU A 152 0.84 -5.64 8.22
N LEU A 153 0.41 -5.47 6.97
CA LEU A 153 1.27 -5.03 5.88
C LEU A 153 1.74 -3.60 6.15
N ALA A 154 3.04 -3.37 6.04
CA ALA A 154 3.65 -2.04 6.08
C ALA A 154 3.53 -1.31 4.73
N ASP A 155 3.54 -2.05 3.62
CA ASP A 155 3.34 -1.52 2.27
C ASP A 155 2.46 -2.46 1.41
N VAL A 156 1.70 -1.89 0.48
CA VAL A 156 0.83 -2.65 -0.42
C VAL A 156 1.61 -3.62 -1.31
N SER A 157 2.89 -3.36 -1.59
CA SER A 157 3.74 -4.25 -2.37
C SER A 157 3.99 -5.60 -1.69
N GLU A 158 3.83 -5.71 -0.37
CA GLU A 158 3.94 -6.98 0.35
C GLU A 158 2.84 -7.96 -0.06
N TRP A 159 1.66 -7.44 -0.48
CA TRP A 159 0.57 -8.26 -0.99
C TRP A 159 0.97 -9.07 -2.23
N ARG A 160 2.03 -8.67 -2.95
CA ARG A 160 2.58 -9.43 -4.09
C ARG A 160 3.14 -10.80 -3.68
N ALA A 161 3.53 -10.97 -2.42
CA ALA A 161 4.05 -12.22 -1.87
C ALA A 161 2.94 -13.19 -1.45
N VAL A 162 1.69 -12.75 -1.39
CA VAL A 162 0.56 -13.63 -1.06
C VAL A 162 0.34 -14.62 -2.20
N ARG A 163 -0.05 -15.85 -1.83
CA ARG A 163 -0.39 -16.91 -2.78
C ARG A 163 -1.56 -16.50 -3.68
N GLY A 164 -1.35 -16.62 -5.00
CA GLY A 164 -2.38 -16.45 -6.04
C GLY A 164 -1.84 -15.73 -7.26
#